data_AF-Q0FMC2-F1
#
_entry.id   AF-Q0FMC2-F1
#
_cell.length_a   1.000
_cell.length_b   1.000
_cell.length_c   1.000
_cell.angle_alpha   90.00
_cell.angle_beta   90.00
_cell.angle_gamma   90.00
#
_symmetry.space_group_name_H-M   'P 1'
#
loop_
_entity.id
_entity.type
_entity.pdbx_description
1 polymer ?
#
loop_
_entity_poly.entity_id
_entity_poly.type
_entity_poly.pdbx_seq_one_letter_code
_entity_poly.pdbx_strand_id
1 'polypeptide(L)' 'MEWTRITRNWNQAAGRLRQRFPHVDDAALSDAPPQVDEVARHVADRHDLTLHEARREVEDLLFPVRLPEPLQRAAG' A
#
# COMPACT_ATOMS: atom_id res chain seq x y z
N MET A 1 -14.67 -2.05 2.49
CA MET A 1 -15.06 -0.62 2.64
C MET A 1 -13.86 0.29 2.93
N GLU A 2 -12.69 -0.23 3.26
CA GLU A 2 -11.50 0.59 3.53
C GLU A 2 -10.80 1.10 2.25
N TRP A 3 -10.82 0.30 1.17
CA TRP A 3 -10.28 0.70 -0.13
C TRP A 3 -10.89 2.00 -0.68
N THR A 4 -12.21 2.17 -0.56
CA THR A 4 -12.92 3.38 -0.99
C THR A 4 -12.47 4.65 -0.25
N ARG A 5 -11.93 4.53 0.98
CA ARG A 5 -11.34 5.67 1.71
C ARG A 5 -9.97 6.03 1.15
N ILE A 6 -9.23 5.04 0.67
CA ILE A 6 -7.92 5.22 0.06
C ILE A 6 -8.04 5.78 -1.34
N THR A 7 -8.99 5.31 -2.15
CA THR A 7 -9.23 5.87 -3.48
C THR A 7 -9.63 7.36 -3.42
N ARG A 8 -10.30 7.81 -2.35
CA ARG A 8 -10.55 9.25 -2.10
C ARG A 8 -9.28 10.08 -1.85
N ASN A 9 -8.21 9.48 -1.35
CA ASN A 9 -6.91 10.12 -1.14
C ASN A 9 -5.82 9.44 -1.98
N TRP A 10 -6.20 8.96 -3.17
CA TRP A 10 -5.34 8.10 -3.99
C TRP A 10 -4.01 8.76 -4.32
N ASN A 11 -3.99 10.06 -4.57
CA ASN A 11 -2.75 10.79 -4.86
C ASN A 11 -1.70 10.66 -3.72
N GLN A 12 -2.14 10.75 -2.46
CA GLN A 12 -1.25 10.54 -1.32
C GLN A 12 -0.83 9.07 -1.18
N ALA A 13 -1.76 8.14 -1.42
CA ALA A 13 -1.50 6.70 -1.38
C ALA A 13 -0.51 6.26 -2.46
N ALA A 14 -0.72 6.70 -3.71
CA ALA A 14 0.17 6.50 -4.85
C ALA A 14 1.56 7.08 -4.56
N GLY A 15 1.64 8.27 -3.95
CA GLY A 15 2.91 8.86 -3.51
C GLY A 15 3.69 7.98 -2.51
N ARG A 16 3.00 7.28 -1.60
CA ARG A 16 3.65 6.30 -0.70
C ARG A 16 4.06 5.03 -1.44
N LEU A 17 3.20 4.53 -2.34
CA LEU A 17 3.51 3.35 -3.16
C LEU A 17 4.77 3.58 -3.98
N ARG A 18 4.92 4.74 -4.62
CA ARG A 18 6.14 5.12 -5.37
C ARG A 18 7.40 5.16 -4.50
N GLN A 19 7.28 5.64 -3.26
CA GLN A 19 8.41 5.70 -2.34
C GLN A 19 8.87 4.31 -1.89
N ARG A 20 7.93 3.39 -1.67
CA ARG A 20 8.24 2.02 -1.25
C ARG A 20 8.67 1.14 -2.42
N PHE A 21 8.03 1.31 -3.57
CA PHE A 21 8.17 0.48 -4.75
C PHE A 21 8.66 1.33 -5.93
N PRO A 22 9.98 1.44 -6.15
CA PRO A 22 10.54 2.32 -7.17
C PRO A 22 10.29 1.84 -8.61
N HIS A 23 9.84 0.59 -8.82
CA HIS A 23 9.62 0.00 -10.15
C HIS A 23 8.14 -0.04 -10.59
N VAL A 24 7.23 0.51 -9.79
CA VAL A 24 5.81 0.60 -10.15
C VAL A 24 5.62 1.59 -11.28
N ASP A 25 4.64 1.33 -12.14
CA ASP A 25 4.34 2.23 -13.25
C ASP A 25 3.48 3.38 -12.75
N ASP A 26 3.99 4.60 -12.86
CA ASP A 26 3.27 5.79 -12.43
C ASP A 26 1.99 6.02 -13.25
N ALA A 27 2.04 5.64 -14.54
CA ALA A 27 0.88 5.66 -15.41
C ALA A 27 -0.21 4.66 -14.94
N ALA A 28 0.19 3.49 -14.45
CA ALA A 28 -0.74 2.50 -13.91
C ALA A 28 -1.33 2.92 -12.55
N LEU A 29 -0.60 3.75 -11.79
CA LEU A 29 -1.07 4.35 -10.54
C LEU A 29 -1.69 5.75 -10.72
N SER A 30 -1.83 6.26 -11.96
CA SER A 30 -2.39 7.59 -12.20
C SER A 30 -3.89 7.64 -11.92
N ASP A 31 -4.60 6.53 -12.16
CA ASP A 31 -5.99 6.36 -11.79
C ASP A 31 -6.12 5.45 -10.57
N ALA A 32 -7.18 5.66 -9.78
CA ALA A 32 -7.41 4.87 -8.58
C ALA A 32 -8.09 3.54 -8.98
N PRO A 33 -7.40 2.39 -8.89
CA PRO A 33 -8.00 1.15 -9.34
C PRO A 33 -9.18 0.77 -8.43
N PRO A 34 -10.18 0.05 -8.98
CA PRO A 34 -11.38 -0.28 -8.24
C PRO A 34 -11.10 -1.25 -7.08
N GLN A 35 -10.01 -2.02 -7.14
CA GLN A 35 -9.64 -3.00 -6.12
C GLN A 35 -8.14 -3.01 -5.79
N VAL A 36 -7.81 -3.32 -4.53
CA VAL A 36 -6.42 -3.47 -4.05
C VAL A 36 -5.67 -4.58 -4.78
N ASP A 37 -6.36 -5.64 -5.20
CA ASP A 37 -5.78 -6.76 -5.93
C ASP A 37 -5.16 -6.35 -7.28
N GLU A 38 -5.62 -5.28 -7.91
CA GLU A 38 -5.00 -4.77 -9.14
C GLU A 38 -3.64 -4.11 -8.87
N VAL A 39 -3.55 -3.32 -7.80
CA VAL A 39 -2.29 -2.74 -7.34
C VAL A 39 -1.33 -3.85 -6.90
N ALA A 40 -1.83 -4.80 -6.12
CA ALA A 40 -1.04 -5.93 -5.64
C ALA A 40 -0.50 -6.78 -6.80
N ARG A 41 -1.32 -7.02 -7.85
CA ARG A 41 -0.86 -7.74 -9.05
C ARG A 41 0.24 -6.98 -9.79
N HIS A 42 0.10 -5.66 -9.92
CA HIS A 42 1.11 -4.81 -10.56
C HIS A 42 2.43 -4.82 -9.77
N VAL A 43 2.36 -4.75 -8.44
CA VAL A 43 3.53 -4.84 -7.56
C VAL A 43 4.16 -6.24 -7.63
N ALA A 44 3.35 -7.30 -7.61
CA ALA A 44 3.79 -8.69 -7.71
C ALA A 44 4.61 -8.95 -8.98
N ASP A 45 4.08 -8.52 -10.14
CA ASP A 45 4.72 -8.68 -11.45
C ASP A 45 6.07 -7.95 -11.53
N ARG A 46 6.19 -6.80 -10.86
CA ARG A 46 7.37 -5.92 -10.94
C ARG A 46 8.46 -6.20 -9.90
N HIS A 47 8.10 -6.89 -8.82
CA HIS A 47 8.98 -7.13 -7.68
C HIS A 47 9.24 -8.62 -7.40
N ASP A 48 8.82 -9.52 -8.29
CA ASP A 48 8.95 -10.98 -8.13
C ASP A 48 8.32 -11.48 -6.82
N LEU A 49 7.20 -10.85 -6.43
CA LEU A 49 6.46 -11.21 -5.22
C LEU A 49 5.25 -12.07 -5.60
N THR A 50 4.83 -12.93 -4.69
CA THR A 50 3.52 -13.57 -4.85
C THR A 50 2.40 -12.53 -4.69
N LEU A 51 1.24 -12.77 -5.32
CA LEU A 51 0.07 -11.88 -5.18
C LEU A 51 -0.29 -11.64 -3.70
N HIS A 52 -0.13 -12.66 -2.86
CA HIS A 52 -0.44 -12.58 -1.44
C HIS A 52 0.56 -11.70 -0.67
N GLU A 53 1.85 -11.80 -0.99
CA GLU A 53 2.89 -10.94 -0.38
C GLU A 53 2.75 -9.50 -0.84
N ALA A 54 2.58 -9.28 -2.15
CA ALA A 54 2.38 -7.95 -2.70
C ALA A 54 1.12 -7.29 -2.11
N ARG A 55 0.04 -8.06 -1.98
CA ARG A 55 -1.19 -7.58 -1.34
C ARG A 55 -0.94 -7.19 0.12
N ARG A 56 -0.25 -8.04 0.90
CA ARG A 56 0.07 -7.74 2.30
C ARG A 56 0.91 -6.47 2.42
N GLU A 57 1.95 -6.30 1.60
CA GLU A 57 2.79 -5.10 1.64
C GLU A 57 2.00 -3.84 1.23
N VAL A 58 1.15 -3.94 0.21
CA VAL A 58 0.27 -2.84 -0.21
C VAL A 58 -0.73 -2.50 0.90
N GLU A 59 -1.34 -3.51 1.54
CA GLU A 59 -2.24 -3.31 2.68
C GLU A 59 -1.51 -2.70 3.89
N ASP A 60 -0.30 -3.16 4.23
CA ASP A 60 0.50 -2.61 5.35
C ASP A 60 0.90 -1.15 5.11
N LEU A 61 1.31 -0.83 3.88
CA LEU A 61 1.71 0.53 3.49
C LEU A 61 0.53 1.52 3.49
N LEU A 62 -0.63 1.05 3.01
CA LEU A 62 -1.80 1.88 2.80
C LEU A 62 -2.72 1.94 4.03
N PHE A 63 -2.74 0.86 4.80
CA PHE A 63 -3.43 0.72 6.07
C PHE A 63 -2.43 0.35 7.16
N PRO A 64 -1.49 1.25 7.52
CA PRO A 64 -0.62 0.99 8.65
C PRO A 64 -1.52 0.80 9.87
N VAL A 65 -1.52 -0.42 10.42
CA VAL A 65 -2.13 -0.70 11.71
C VAL A 65 -1.48 0.27 12.68
N ARG A 66 -2.24 1.27 13.11
CA ARG A 66 -1.85 2.11 14.25
C ARG A 66 -1.90 1.19 15.45
N LEU A 67 -0.77 0.56 15.76
CA LEU A 67 -0.58 -0.06 17.06
C LEU A 67 -0.82 1.03 18.11
N PRO A 68 -1.76 0.86 19.04
CA PRO A 68 -1.88 1.80 20.15
C PRO A 68 -0.57 1.77 20.93
N GLU A 69 0.02 2.94 21.16
CA GLU A 69 1.24 3.10 21.95
C GLU A 69 0.88 3.13 23.45
N PRO A 70 0.97 1.99 24.17
CA PRO A 70 1.43 2.08 25.56
C PRO A 70 2.49 1.02 25.87
N LEU A 71 3.57 0.95 25.09
CA LEU A 71 4.71 0.06 25.41
C LEU A 71 6.11 0.69 25.19
N GLN A 72 6.22 1.97 24.82
CA GLN A 72 7.52 2.67 24.78
C GLN A 72 7.93 3.34 26.10
N ARG A 73 7.06 3.33 27.13
CA ARG A 73 7.26 4.04 28.41
C ARG A 73 7.63 3.14 29.60
N ALA A 74 7.90 1.85 29.38
CA ALA A 74 8.21 0.89 30.47
C ALA A 74 9.68 0.44 30.52
N ALA A 75 10.55 1.02 29.69
CA ALA A 75 11.99 0.77 29.72
C ALA A 75 12.74 2.10 29.56
N GLY A 76 12.86 2.85 30.66
CA GLY A 76 13.59 4.11 30.75
C GLY A 76 13.62 4.61 32.17
#